data_AF-A0A1F8BAD5-F1
#
_entry.id   AF-A0A1F8BAD5-F1
#
_cell.length_a   1.000
_cell.length_b   1.000
_cell.length_c   1.000
_cell.angle_alpha   90.00
_cell.angle_beta   90.00
_cell.angle_gamma   90.00
#
_symmetry.space_group_name_H-M   'P 1'
#
loop_
_entity.id
_entity.type
_entity.pdbx_description
1 polymer ?
#
loop_
_entity_poly.entity_id
_entity_poly.type
_entity_poly.pdbx_seq_one_letter_code
_entity_poly.pdbx_strand_id
1 'polypeptide(L)'
;MKECIFDETVIDVEARTTPEVKGVHTSGVYILRASGQVMKFDGWRKVIPASTRLLVGRGGPLSKDEEPELPVLEKDEALDLIKVNSEQKFTQPPARFNEASLIKTLEALGIGRPSTYAPIITTIQLRTYVEKLEGKFQPTPVGVAVNDFLIKNFPDLFEYSFTAGMEDQLDNVANGELEWQKMMSEFYKPFDKKLGEVEEKSKRVKIEAEKLGRKCPTCELEGRRGDKQGELVIRTGRFGKFISCSKFPECKHTEKYIEKIGVKCLECKIGDVIIKTTRRGKRFYGCSRYPECKWASWRKPGGEKEQKKD
;
A
#
# COMPACT_ATOMS: atom_id res chain seq x y z
N MET A 1 26.07 -19.27 14.17
CA MET A 1 25.92 -20.47 13.33
C MET A 1 26.74 -20.26 12.06
N LYS A 2 27.28 -21.32 11.44
CA LYS A 2 28.02 -21.18 10.18
C LYS A 2 27.08 -20.76 9.04
N GLU A 3 27.64 -20.08 8.04
CA GLU A 3 26.92 -19.72 6.82
C GLU A 3 26.51 -20.97 6.03
N CYS A 4 25.45 -20.86 5.25
CA CYS A 4 25.02 -21.88 4.30
C CYS A 4 25.84 -21.77 3.00
N ILE A 5 26.14 -22.91 2.37
CA ILE A 5 26.93 -22.97 1.13
C ILE A 5 26.07 -23.56 0.02
N PHE A 6 26.10 -22.91 -1.16
CA PHE A 6 25.40 -23.34 -2.36
C PHE A 6 26.38 -23.42 -3.53
N ASP A 7 26.14 -24.37 -4.42
CA ASP A 7 26.70 -24.36 -5.77
C ASP A 7 25.62 -23.80 -6.71
N GLU A 8 25.94 -22.70 -7.38
CA GLU A 8 25.08 -22.07 -8.39
C GLU A 8 25.51 -22.50 -9.79
N THR A 9 24.54 -22.88 -10.63
CA THR A 9 24.77 -23.31 -12.01
C THR A 9 23.90 -22.47 -12.93
N VAL A 10 24.51 -21.88 -13.96
CA VAL A 10 23.83 -21.11 -15.00
C VAL A 10 24.11 -21.77 -16.34
N ILE A 11 23.05 -22.03 -17.10
CA ILE A 11 23.09 -22.72 -18.39
C ILE A 11 22.49 -21.81 -19.44
N ASP A 12 23.27 -21.52 -20.48
CA ASP A 12 22.82 -20.82 -21.68
C ASP A 12 22.66 -21.84 -22.81
N VAL A 13 21.47 -21.90 -23.40
CA VAL A 13 21.11 -22.84 -24.47
C VAL A 13 20.92 -22.05 -25.77
N GLU A 14 21.73 -22.36 -26.77
CA GLU A 14 21.56 -21.83 -28.12
C GLU A 14 20.49 -22.66 -28.86
N ALA A 15 19.39 -22.02 -29.26
CA ALA A 15 18.33 -22.66 -30.04
C ALA A 15 18.26 -22.03 -31.43
N ARG A 16 18.29 -22.85 -32.49
CA ARG A 16 18.16 -22.41 -33.88
C ARG A 16 16.78 -22.75 -34.42
N THR A 17 16.20 -21.86 -35.22
CA THR A 17 14.90 -22.11 -35.85
C THR A 17 15.04 -23.11 -36.98
N THR A 18 14.17 -24.13 -36.99
CA THR A 18 13.99 -25.00 -38.16
C THR A 18 12.97 -24.37 -39.13
N PRO A 19 13.10 -24.60 -40.45
CA PRO A 19 12.25 -23.98 -41.47
C PRO A 19 10.75 -24.38 -41.46
N GLU A 20 10.28 -25.11 -40.44
CA GLU A 20 8.93 -25.67 -40.39
C GLU A 20 7.86 -24.69 -39.83
N VAL A 21 8.26 -23.51 -39.34
CA VAL A 21 7.33 -22.49 -38.84
C VAL A 21 7.12 -21.40 -39.90
N LYS A 22 6.16 -21.61 -40.80
CA LYS A 22 5.75 -20.63 -41.82
C LYS A 22 5.19 -19.35 -41.15
N GLY A 23 5.84 -18.21 -41.38
CA GLY A 23 5.21 -16.88 -41.22
C GLY A 23 5.74 -15.95 -40.12
N VAL A 24 6.87 -16.24 -39.46
CA VAL A 24 7.44 -15.31 -38.45
C VAL A 24 8.85 -14.88 -38.84
N HIS A 25 9.03 -13.57 -39.12
CA HIS A 25 10.35 -12.97 -39.29
C HIS A 25 11.13 -13.05 -37.98
N THR A 26 12.06 -13.99 -37.87
CA THR A 26 12.82 -14.24 -36.65
C THR A 26 14.30 -14.38 -36.95
N SER A 27 15.15 -13.85 -36.06
CA SER A 27 16.57 -14.13 -36.03
C SER A 27 16.78 -15.64 -35.89
N GLY A 28 17.62 -16.24 -36.75
CA GLY A 28 17.80 -17.70 -36.84
C GLY A 28 18.41 -18.37 -35.62
N VAL A 29 18.79 -17.60 -34.58
CA VAL A 29 19.43 -18.06 -33.35
C VAL A 29 18.83 -17.33 -32.14
N TYR A 30 18.49 -18.08 -31.10
CA TYR A 30 18.01 -17.62 -29.80
C TYR A 30 18.91 -18.11 -28.68
N ILE A 31 18.97 -17.35 -27.59
CA ILE A 31 19.65 -17.74 -26.35
C ILE A 31 18.58 -17.87 -25.27
N LEU A 32 18.44 -19.06 -24.71
CA LEU A 32 17.63 -19.32 -23.54
C LEU A 32 18.56 -19.46 -22.32
N ARG A 33 18.12 -18.98 -21.15
CA ARG A 33 18.90 -19.05 -19.92
C ARG A 33 18.13 -19.76 -18.82
N ALA A 34 18.78 -20.68 -18.13
CA ALA A 34 18.30 -21.31 -16.91
C ALA A 34 19.33 -21.12 -15.78
N SER A 35 18.87 -20.75 -14.58
CA SER A 35 19.67 -20.71 -13.36
C SER A 35 19.11 -21.70 -12.34
N GLY A 36 20.00 -22.31 -11.57
CA GLY A 36 19.67 -23.24 -10.51
C GLY A 36 20.72 -23.27 -9.42
N GLN A 37 20.34 -23.75 -8.25
CA GLN A 37 21.20 -23.82 -7.09
C GLN A 37 21.04 -25.15 -6.35
N VAL A 38 22.15 -25.69 -5.84
CA VAL A 38 22.15 -26.89 -4.98
C VAL A 38 22.81 -26.56 -3.66
N MET A 39 22.12 -26.83 -2.55
CA MET A 39 22.67 -26.59 -1.21
C MET A 39 23.70 -27.67 -0.87
N LYS A 40 24.96 -27.27 -0.62
CA LYS A 40 26.03 -28.17 -0.15
C LYS A 40 26.14 -28.24 1.36
N PHE A 41 25.73 -27.17 2.05
CA PHE A 41 25.81 -27.10 3.50
C PHE A 41 24.71 -26.21 4.10
N ASP A 42 23.93 -26.77 5.01
CA ASP A 42 22.74 -26.12 5.57
C ASP A 42 23.05 -24.94 6.51
N GLY A 43 24.18 -24.96 7.21
CA GLY A 43 24.57 -23.92 8.16
C GLY A 43 23.44 -23.55 9.14
N TRP A 44 23.14 -22.25 9.26
CA TRP A 44 22.06 -21.74 10.10
C TRP A 44 20.64 -22.15 9.64
N ARG A 45 20.45 -22.53 8.36
CA ARG A 45 19.13 -22.97 7.84
C ARG A 45 18.65 -24.27 8.49
N LYS A 46 19.55 -25.04 9.12
CA LYS A 46 19.17 -26.22 9.91
C LYS A 46 18.27 -25.89 11.10
N VAL A 47 18.43 -24.69 11.68
CA VAL A 47 17.61 -24.23 12.81
C VAL A 47 16.47 -23.32 12.36
N ILE A 48 16.69 -22.54 11.29
CA ILE A 48 15.65 -21.69 10.69
C ILE A 48 15.46 -22.14 9.22
N PRO A 49 14.70 -23.23 8.99
CA PRO A 49 14.45 -23.68 7.63
C PRO A 49 13.61 -22.67 6.85
N ALA A 50 13.70 -22.72 5.52
CA ALA A 50 12.97 -21.81 4.62
C ALA A 50 11.45 -21.83 4.88
N SER A 51 10.91 -22.97 5.31
CA SER A 51 9.51 -23.15 5.72
C SER A 51 9.13 -22.38 7.01
N THR A 52 10.07 -22.09 7.91
CA THR A 52 9.82 -21.34 9.16
C THR A 52 9.49 -19.86 8.91
N ARG A 53 9.79 -19.32 7.72
CA ARG A 53 9.32 -17.97 7.33
C ARG A 53 7.80 -17.83 7.32
N LEU A 54 7.04 -18.93 7.24
CA LEU A 54 5.58 -18.92 7.38
C LEU A 54 5.09 -18.47 8.77
N LEU A 55 5.88 -18.68 9.83
CA LEU A 55 5.44 -18.39 11.21
C LEU A 55 5.61 -16.92 11.61
N VAL A 56 6.47 -16.15 10.92
CA VAL A 56 6.74 -14.74 11.24
C VAL A 56 5.92 -13.82 10.34
N GLY A 57 4.59 -13.93 10.37
CA GLY A 57 3.64 -12.90 9.91
C GLY A 57 3.75 -12.35 8.47
N ARG A 58 4.70 -12.83 7.66
CA ARG A 58 4.93 -12.44 6.28
C ARG A 58 3.99 -13.27 5.41
N GLY A 59 2.72 -12.91 5.44
CA GLY A 59 1.66 -13.46 4.57
C GLY A 59 1.83 -13.07 3.10
N GLY A 60 2.97 -13.42 2.51
CA GLY A 60 3.17 -13.52 1.07
C GLY A 60 3.06 -14.99 0.64
N PRO A 61 2.66 -15.27 -0.62
CA PRO A 61 2.86 -16.60 -1.19
C PRO A 61 4.35 -16.95 -1.07
N LEU A 62 4.64 -18.25 -0.93
CA LEU A 62 6.00 -18.79 -0.86
C LEU A 62 6.92 -18.02 -1.80
N SER A 63 8.07 -17.59 -1.29
CA SER A 63 9.18 -17.18 -2.14
C SER A 63 9.36 -18.26 -3.19
N LYS A 64 9.12 -17.94 -4.46
CA LYS A 64 9.57 -18.69 -5.65
C LYS A 64 11.11 -18.68 -5.76
N ASP A 65 11.81 -18.42 -4.65
CA ASP A 65 13.24 -18.10 -4.58
C ASP A 65 14.07 -19.33 -4.17
N GLU A 66 13.48 -20.52 -4.15
CA GLU A 66 14.29 -21.74 -4.29
C GLU A 66 14.44 -21.93 -5.79
N GLU A 67 15.59 -21.51 -6.32
CA GLU A 67 15.90 -21.83 -7.70
C GLU A 67 15.94 -23.35 -7.86
N PRO A 68 15.43 -23.87 -8.98
CA PRO A 68 15.33 -25.29 -9.19
C PRO A 68 16.72 -25.93 -9.20
N GLU A 69 16.81 -27.17 -8.74
CA GLU A 69 17.99 -27.99 -9.00
C GLU A 69 18.03 -28.31 -10.50
N LEU A 70 19.14 -27.98 -11.14
CA LEU A 70 19.34 -28.29 -12.57
C LEU A 70 19.92 -29.69 -12.72
N PRO A 71 19.56 -30.41 -13.79
CA PRO A 71 20.22 -31.67 -14.13
C PRO A 71 21.70 -31.42 -14.45
N VAL A 72 22.51 -32.45 -14.23
CA VAL A 72 23.91 -32.43 -14.68
C VAL A 72 23.91 -32.46 -16.20
N LEU A 73 24.56 -31.47 -16.81
CA LEU A 73 24.67 -31.32 -18.27
C LEU A 73 26.14 -31.09 -18.64
N GLU A 74 26.52 -31.53 -19.83
CA GLU A 74 27.85 -31.27 -20.40
C GLU A 74 27.82 -30.12 -21.40
N LYS A 75 29.00 -29.51 -21.63
CA LYS A 75 29.13 -28.46 -22.64
C LYS A 75 28.85 -29.07 -24.03
N ASP A 76 28.02 -28.37 -24.80
CA ASP A 76 27.63 -28.75 -26.18
C ASP A 76 26.72 -30.00 -26.25
N GLU A 77 26.07 -30.38 -25.13
CA GLU A 77 25.05 -31.44 -25.11
C GLU A 77 23.79 -31.04 -25.89
N ALA A 78 23.31 -31.94 -26.75
CA ALA A 78 22.09 -31.71 -27.54
C ALA A 78 20.83 -31.89 -26.68
N LEU A 79 19.95 -30.89 -26.67
CA LEU A 79 18.70 -30.90 -25.91
C LEU A 79 17.47 -30.97 -26.82
N ASP A 80 16.50 -31.80 -26.44
CA ASP A 80 15.23 -31.91 -27.16
C ASP A 80 14.20 -30.87 -26.69
N LEU A 81 13.53 -30.22 -27.64
CA LEU A 81 12.44 -29.31 -27.34
C LEU A 81 11.17 -30.09 -26.96
N ILE A 82 10.82 -30.07 -25.67
CA ILE A 82 9.59 -30.71 -25.18
C ILE A 82 8.37 -29.79 -25.35
N LYS A 83 8.47 -28.55 -24.86
CA LYS A 83 7.33 -27.61 -24.82
C LYS A 83 7.78 -26.15 -24.76
N VAL A 84 7.08 -25.28 -25.48
CA VAL A 84 7.20 -23.82 -25.35
C VAL A 84 5.94 -23.29 -24.64
N ASN A 85 6.11 -22.66 -23.48
CA ASN A 85 5.04 -21.97 -22.77
C ASN A 85 5.21 -20.46 -22.98
N SER A 86 4.26 -19.82 -23.67
CA SER A 86 4.21 -18.36 -23.75
C SER A 86 3.39 -17.81 -22.60
N GLU A 87 3.99 -16.94 -21.79
CA GLU A 87 3.32 -16.23 -20.70
C GLU A 87 3.34 -14.73 -20.97
N GLN A 88 2.16 -14.12 -21.02
CA GLN A 88 2.05 -12.67 -21.04
C GLN A 88 2.25 -12.13 -19.61
N LYS A 89 3.15 -11.16 -19.45
CA LYS A 89 3.42 -10.49 -18.17
C LYS A 89 3.15 -9.00 -18.29
N PHE A 90 2.74 -8.40 -17.18
CA PHE A 90 2.53 -6.96 -17.03
C PHE A 90 3.48 -6.40 -15.98
N THR A 91 3.94 -5.16 -16.18
CA THR A 91 4.67 -4.41 -15.15
C THR A 91 3.73 -4.13 -13.99
N GLN A 92 4.14 -4.52 -12.78
CA GLN A 92 3.37 -4.23 -11.58
C GLN A 92 3.80 -2.88 -10.99
N PRO A 93 2.86 -2.08 -10.47
CA PRO A 93 3.22 -0.88 -9.75
C PRO A 93 3.99 -1.21 -8.46
N PRO A 94 4.75 -0.26 -7.90
CA PRO A 94 5.42 -0.44 -6.62
C PRO A 94 4.45 -0.90 -5.53
N ALA A 95 4.89 -1.89 -4.75
CA ALA A 95 4.08 -2.42 -3.67
C ALA A 95 3.85 -1.34 -2.60
N ARG A 96 2.59 -1.15 -2.20
CA ARG A 96 2.25 -0.30 -1.05
C ARG A 96 2.90 -0.82 0.23
N PHE A 97 3.23 0.09 1.13
CA PHE A 97 3.78 -0.23 2.44
C PHE A 97 2.80 -1.03 3.31
N ASN A 98 3.28 -2.08 3.95
CA ASN A 98 2.72 -2.63 5.19
C ASN A 98 3.52 -2.08 6.40
N GLU A 99 3.09 -2.42 7.62
CA GLU A 99 3.75 -1.96 8.86
C GLU A 99 5.25 -2.29 8.89
N ALA A 100 5.62 -3.55 8.60
CA ALA A 100 7.01 -3.97 8.63
C ALA A 100 7.88 -3.23 7.58
N SER A 101 7.38 -3.08 6.36
CA SER A 101 8.09 -2.35 5.30
C SER A 101 8.18 -0.85 5.59
N LEU A 102 7.18 -0.27 6.24
CA LEU A 102 7.19 1.13 6.64
C LEU A 102 8.22 1.35 7.75
N ILE A 103 8.23 0.51 8.79
CA ILE A 103 9.24 0.55 9.85
C ILE A 103 10.64 0.39 9.27
N LYS A 104 10.84 -0.60 8.39
CA LYS A 104 12.12 -0.82 7.73
C LYS A 104 12.58 0.41 6.94
N THR A 105 11.65 1.13 6.32
CA THR A 105 11.96 2.36 5.56
C THR A 105 12.28 3.52 6.49
N LEU A 106 11.52 3.69 7.57
CA LEU A 106 11.79 4.70 8.60
C LEU A 106 13.17 4.50 9.23
N GLU A 107 13.50 3.26 9.59
CA GLU A 107 14.80 2.88 10.14
C GLU A 107 15.94 3.15 9.14
N ALA A 108 15.77 2.78 7.87
CA ALA A 108 16.77 3.04 6.83
C ALA A 108 16.98 4.55 6.55
N LEU A 109 15.97 5.37 6.80
CA LEU A 109 16.04 6.83 6.67
C LEU A 109 16.49 7.53 7.97
N GLY A 110 16.72 6.80 9.06
CA GLY A 110 17.06 7.39 10.36
C GLY A 110 15.90 8.11 11.05
N ILE A 111 14.66 7.91 10.60
CA ILE A 111 13.48 8.59 11.11
C ILE A 111 12.81 7.73 12.18
N GLY A 112 12.76 8.24 13.41
CA GLY A 112 12.22 7.54 14.56
C GLY A 112 13.21 6.57 15.22
N ARG A 113 12.72 5.90 16.27
CA ARG A 113 13.49 5.00 17.16
C ARG A 113 12.62 3.79 17.53
N PRO A 114 13.17 2.69 18.10
CA PRO A 114 12.40 1.52 18.49
C PRO A 114 11.19 1.83 19.39
N SER A 115 11.29 2.90 20.20
CA SER A 115 10.22 3.41 21.05
C SER A 115 9.11 4.15 20.29
N THR A 116 9.37 4.70 19.09
CA THR A 116 8.44 5.58 18.37
C THR A 116 7.79 4.96 17.14
N TYR A 117 8.33 3.86 16.59
CA TYR A 117 7.75 3.21 15.40
C TYR A 117 6.27 2.82 15.54
N ALA A 118 5.90 2.13 16.63
CA ALA A 118 4.51 1.73 16.87
C ALA A 118 3.59 2.94 17.15
N PRO A 119 4.01 3.93 17.98
CA PRO A 119 3.27 5.19 18.13
C PRO A 119 3.05 5.97 16.83
N ILE A 120 4.05 6.07 15.94
CA ILE A 120 3.94 6.76 14.65
C ILE A 120 2.83 6.11 13.82
N ILE A 121 2.91 4.79 13.63
CA ILE A 121 1.93 4.00 12.87
C ILE A 121 0.53 4.13 13.44
N THR A 122 0.41 4.13 14.77
CA THR A 122 -0.87 4.28 15.46
C THR A 122 -1.45 5.68 15.24
N THR A 123 -0.62 6.71 15.35
CA THR A 123 -1.06 8.11 15.28
C THR A 123 -1.54 8.49 13.88
N ILE A 124 -0.82 8.09 12.83
CA ILE A 124 -1.21 8.39 11.44
C ILE A 124 -2.51 7.69 11.04
N GLN A 125 -2.80 6.52 11.63
CA GLN A 125 -4.07 5.81 11.46
C GLN A 125 -5.20 6.45 12.27
N LEU A 126 -4.96 6.77 13.55
CA LEU A 126 -5.96 7.41 14.41
C LEU A 126 -6.42 8.76 13.86
N ARG A 127 -5.49 9.54 13.29
CA ARG A 127 -5.79 10.83 12.64
C ARG A 127 -6.36 10.68 11.24
N THR A 128 -6.55 9.45 10.76
CA THR A 128 -7.13 9.15 9.45
C THR A 128 -6.33 9.76 8.28
N TYR A 129 -5.02 9.93 8.43
CA TYR A 129 -4.13 10.33 7.32
C TYR A 129 -3.87 9.17 6.37
N VAL A 130 -3.83 7.95 6.93
CA VAL A 130 -3.73 6.71 6.17
C VAL A 130 -4.82 5.74 6.63
N GLU A 131 -5.24 4.88 5.73
CA GLU A 131 -6.10 3.73 6.03
C GLU A 131 -5.39 2.43 5.69
N LYS A 132 -5.69 1.36 6.44
CA LYS A 132 -5.11 0.03 6.24
C LYS A 132 -6.12 -0.86 5.50
N LEU A 133 -5.82 -1.18 4.25
CA LEU A 133 -6.60 -2.08 3.40
C LEU A 133 -5.80 -3.35 3.13
N GLU A 134 -6.37 -4.50 3.51
CA GLU A 134 -5.73 -5.81 3.29
C GLU A 134 -4.27 -5.89 3.80
N GLY A 135 -3.99 -5.21 4.92
CA GLY A 135 -2.66 -5.18 5.53
C GLY A 135 -1.70 -4.11 4.96
N LYS A 136 -2.12 -3.35 3.94
CA LYS A 136 -1.30 -2.31 3.27
C LYS A 136 -1.87 -0.91 3.54
N PHE A 137 -1.01 0.09 3.61
CA PHE A 137 -1.37 1.48 3.82
C PHE A 137 -1.78 2.16 2.52
N GLN A 138 -2.84 2.96 2.61
CA GLN A 138 -3.28 3.86 1.56
C GLN A 138 -3.48 5.25 2.15
N PRO A 139 -2.89 6.31 1.54
CA PRO A 139 -3.13 7.67 2.00
C PRO A 139 -4.60 8.05 1.75
N THR A 140 -5.19 8.75 2.70
CA THR A 140 -6.54 9.31 2.55
C THR A 140 -6.44 10.67 1.86
N PRO A 141 -7.54 11.19 1.29
CA PRO A 141 -7.56 12.55 0.74
C PRO A 141 -7.15 13.62 1.76
N VAL A 142 -7.47 13.41 3.04
CA VAL A 142 -7.07 14.30 4.14
C VAL A 142 -5.56 14.22 4.36
N GLY A 143 -4.98 13.02 4.37
CA GLY A 143 -3.54 12.82 4.50
C GLY A 143 -2.75 13.48 3.37
N VAL A 144 -3.21 13.33 2.12
CA VAL A 144 -2.59 13.98 0.96
C VAL A 144 -2.68 15.50 1.07
N ALA A 145 -3.87 16.04 1.33
CA ALA A 145 -4.05 17.50 1.40
C ALA A 145 -3.22 18.14 2.53
N VAL A 146 -3.10 17.47 3.68
CA VAL A 146 -2.26 17.94 4.79
C VAL A 146 -0.78 17.86 4.42
N ASN A 147 -0.34 16.75 3.82
CA ASN A 147 1.03 16.59 3.37
C ASN A 147 1.44 17.65 2.33
N ASP A 148 0.61 17.89 1.32
CA ASP A 148 0.87 18.88 0.27
C ASP A 148 0.93 20.30 0.83
N PHE A 149 0.07 20.61 1.81
CA PHE A 149 0.13 21.88 2.52
C PHE A 149 1.42 22.03 3.31
N LEU A 150 1.85 21.00 4.03
CA LEU A 150 3.03 21.04 4.88
C LEU A 150 4.31 21.15 4.04
N ILE A 151 4.46 20.35 2.99
CA ILE A 151 5.63 20.42 2.08
C ILE A 151 5.71 21.80 1.41
N LYS A 152 4.59 22.38 1.01
CA LYS A 152 4.56 23.68 0.34
C LYS A 152 4.97 24.84 1.27
N ASN A 153 4.55 24.81 2.52
CA ASN A 153 4.77 25.91 3.47
C ASN A 153 6.02 25.71 4.35
N PHE A 154 6.44 24.46 4.55
CA PHE A 154 7.54 24.07 5.44
C PHE A 154 8.48 23.05 4.76
N PRO A 155 9.05 23.35 3.58
CA PRO A 155 9.85 22.38 2.83
C PRO A 155 11.01 21.80 3.66
N ASP A 156 11.80 22.69 4.30
CA ASP A 156 12.99 22.31 5.07
C ASP A 156 12.68 21.40 6.27
N LEU A 157 11.48 21.53 6.87
CA LEU A 157 11.10 20.75 8.06
C LEU A 157 10.57 19.35 7.71
N PHE A 158 10.09 19.17 6.48
CA PHE A 158 9.51 17.91 6.01
C PHE A 158 10.48 17.10 5.14
N GLU A 159 11.74 17.55 5.03
CA GLU A 159 12.81 16.73 4.47
C GLU A 159 13.17 15.56 5.40
N TYR A 160 13.49 14.42 4.80
CA TYR A 160 13.87 13.21 5.56
C TYR A 160 15.15 13.42 6.37
N SER A 161 16.13 14.10 5.77
CA SER A 161 17.42 14.46 6.38
C SER A 161 17.25 15.31 7.63
N PHE A 162 16.35 16.31 7.59
CA PHE A 162 16.06 17.16 8.73
C PHE A 162 15.51 16.36 9.90
N THR A 163 14.54 15.49 9.63
CA THR A 163 13.90 14.68 10.68
C THR A 163 14.89 13.69 11.28
N ALA A 164 15.73 13.04 10.46
CA ALA A 164 16.78 12.15 10.94
C ALA A 164 17.82 12.90 11.80
N GLY A 165 18.29 14.06 11.33
CA GLY A 165 19.23 14.89 12.08
C GLY A 165 18.67 15.39 13.41
N MET A 166 17.37 15.69 13.48
CA MET A 166 16.71 16.03 14.75
C MET A 166 16.74 14.87 15.74
N GLU A 167 16.50 13.63 15.29
CA GLU A 167 16.57 12.46 16.17
C GLU A 167 18.01 12.24 16.69
N ASP A 168 19.01 12.45 15.85
CA ASP A 168 20.42 12.37 16.25
C ASP A 168 20.80 13.47 17.27
N GLN A 169 20.26 14.68 17.11
CA GLN A 169 20.43 15.75 18.10
C GLN A 169 19.81 15.38 19.45
N LEU A 170 18.65 14.71 19.46
CA LEU A 170 18.02 14.22 20.70
C LEU A 170 18.85 13.12 21.37
N ASP A 171 19.49 12.25 20.60
CA ASP A 171 20.41 11.24 21.14
C ASP A 171 21.66 11.90 21.75
N ASN A 172 22.22 12.94 21.10
CA ASN A 172 23.34 13.71 21.65
C ASN A 172 22.97 14.42 22.97
N VAL A 173 21.73 14.93 23.06
CA VAL A 173 21.19 15.48 24.32
C VAL A 173 21.12 14.40 25.40
N ALA A 174 20.63 13.19 25.06
CA ALA A 174 20.54 12.08 26.01
C ALA A 174 21.93 11.61 26.51
N ASN A 175 22.95 11.71 25.65
CA ASN A 175 24.34 11.40 26.00
C ASN A 175 25.06 12.53 26.75
N GLY A 176 24.43 13.71 26.90
CA GLY A 176 25.03 14.88 27.56
C GLY A 176 26.02 15.66 26.68
N GLU A 177 26.06 15.38 25.38
CA GLU A 177 26.93 16.05 24.40
C GLU A 177 26.34 17.38 23.91
N LEU A 178 25.03 17.59 24.09
CA LEU A 178 24.32 18.77 23.64
C LEU A 178 23.31 19.26 24.69
N GLU A 179 23.22 20.58 24.89
CA GLU A 179 22.23 21.16 25.80
C GLU A 179 20.86 21.31 25.12
N TRP A 180 19.85 20.59 25.62
CA TRP A 180 18.50 20.57 25.03
C TRP A 180 17.86 21.95 24.88
N GLN A 181 18.13 22.88 25.81
CA GLN A 181 17.57 24.24 25.78
C GLN A 181 18.12 25.05 24.59
N LYS A 182 19.41 24.88 24.27
CA LYS A 182 20.04 25.53 23.11
C LYS A 182 19.46 24.99 21.81
N MET A 183 19.41 23.66 21.67
CA MET A 183 18.79 22.97 20.54
C MET A 183 17.35 23.45 20.28
N MET A 184 16.52 23.46 21.33
CA MET A 184 15.12 23.88 21.22
C MET A 184 14.99 25.36 20.84
N SER A 185 15.86 26.23 21.37
CA SER A 185 15.87 27.66 21.04
C SER A 185 16.26 27.91 19.58
N GLU A 186 17.24 27.17 19.07
CA GLU A 186 17.71 27.23 17.69
C GLU A 186 16.63 26.74 16.71
N PHE A 187 15.87 25.71 17.07
CA PHE A 187 14.74 25.25 16.28
C PHE A 187 13.53 26.20 16.33
N TYR A 188 13.12 26.62 17.54
CA TYR A 188 11.83 27.27 17.75
C TYR A 188 11.78 28.69 17.17
N LYS A 189 12.85 29.49 17.32
CA LYS A 189 12.89 30.88 16.81
C LYS A 189 12.61 31.01 15.31
N PRO A 190 13.28 30.27 14.40
CA PRO A 190 12.97 30.34 12.98
C PRO A 190 11.62 29.70 12.66
N PHE A 191 11.23 28.64 13.37
CA PHE A 191 9.93 27.98 13.19
C PHE A 191 8.76 28.92 13.49
N ASP A 192 8.79 29.61 14.64
CA ASP A 192 7.74 30.52 15.10
C ASP A 192 7.51 31.67 14.10
N LYS A 193 8.59 32.27 13.60
CA LYS A 193 8.53 33.29 12.56
C LYS A 193 7.87 32.75 11.27
N LYS A 194 8.29 31.57 10.81
CA LYS A 194 7.74 30.94 9.60
C LYS A 194 6.27 30.55 9.80
N LEU A 195 5.91 30.11 11.00
CA LEU A 195 4.53 29.78 11.37
C LEU A 195 3.62 31.02 11.27
N GLY A 196 4.02 32.15 11.85
CA GLY A 196 3.27 33.41 11.77
C GLY A 196 3.05 33.88 10.32
N GLU A 197 4.09 33.79 9.48
CA GLU A 197 3.98 34.14 8.06
C GLU A 197 2.99 33.23 7.30
N VAL A 198 2.98 31.93 7.62
CA VAL A 198 2.08 30.96 7.00
C VAL A 198 0.65 31.15 7.49
N GLU A 199 0.43 31.46 8.77
CA GLU A 199 -0.91 31.73 9.30
C GLU A 199 -1.59 32.94 8.63
N GLU A 200 -0.83 34.01 8.35
CA GLU A 200 -1.36 35.20 7.68
C GLU A 200 -1.60 34.99 6.18
N LYS A 201 -0.66 34.32 5.49
CA LYS A 201 -0.67 34.25 4.01
C LYS A 201 -1.39 33.02 3.47
N SER A 202 -1.52 31.96 4.26
CA SER A 202 -2.05 30.70 3.74
C SER A 202 -3.57 30.69 3.65
N LYS A 203 -4.08 30.34 2.47
CA LYS A 203 -5.51 30.05 2.30
C LYS A 203 -5.82 28.74 3.01
N ARG A 204 -6.89 28.71 3.83
CA ARG A 204 -7.40 27.47 4.42
C ARG A 204 -7.57 26.41 3.34
N VAL A 205 -6.89 25.28 3.51
CA VAL A 205 -6.97 24.14 2.60
C VAL A 205 -8.42 23.67 2.58
N LYS A 206 -9.10 23.90 1.46
CA LYS A 206 -10.39 23.25 1.19
C LYS A 206 -10.06 21.87 0.68
N ILE A 207 -10.27 20.86 1.52
CA ILE A 207 -10.21 19.46 1.08
C ILE A 207 -11.32 19.31 0.03
N GLU A 208 -10.93 19.16 -1.24
CA GLU A 208 -11.88 18.95 -2.32
C GLU A 208 -12.63 17.64 -2.08
N ALA A 209 -13.91 17.76 -1.82
CA ALA A 209 -14.79 16.63 -1.57
C ALA A 209 -15.15 16.00 -2.92
N GLU A 210 -14.94 14.69 -3.05
CA GLU A 210 -15.21 13.95 -4.29
C GLU A 210 -16.69 14.09 -4.68
N LYS A 211 -16.96 14.63 -5.88
CA LYS A 211 -18.32 14.87 -6.37
C LYS A 211 -18.92 13.55 -6.85
N LEU A 212 -20.12 13.21 -6.36
CA LEU A 212 -20.85 12.00 -6.77
C LEU A 212 -21.62 12.17 -8.08
N GLY A 213 -21.66 13.37 -8.66
CA GLY A 213 -22.43 13.69 -9.87
C GLY A 213 -23.95 13.62 -9.69
N ARG A 214 -24.45 13.44 -8.45
CA ARG A 214 -25.88 13.46 -8.11
C ARG A 214 -26.24 14.78 -7.44
N LYS A 215 -27.41 15.32 -7.78
CA LYS A 215 -27.96 16.52 -7.15
C LYS A 215 -28.51 16.21 -5.76
N CYS A 216 -28.45 17.18 -4.85
CA CYS A 216 -28.96 17.03 -3.49
C CYS A 216 -30.50 16.97 -3.48
N PRO A 217 -31.13 15.89 -2.96
CA PRO A 217 -32.58 15.76 -2.91
C PRO A 217 -33.22 16.78 -1.94
N THR A 218 -32.55 17.13 -0.84
CA THR A 218 -33.06 18.14 0.09
C THR A 218 -33.07 19.54 -0.51
N CYS A 219 -32.09 19.88 -1.37
CA CYS A 219 -32.13 21.15 -2.09
C CYS A 219 -33.36 21.22 -3.02
N GLU A 220 -33.72 20.10 -3.64
CA GLU A 220 -34.90 20.02 -4.49
C GLU A 220 -36.20 20.16 -3.68
N LEU A 221 -36.29 19.49 -2.52
CA LEU A 221 -37.42 19.59 -1.59
C LEU A 221 -37.59 21.00 -1.00
N GLU A 222 -36.50 21.71 -0.76
CA GLU A 222 -36.50 23.09 -0.25
C GLU A 222 -36.67 24.15 -1.36
N GLY A 223 -36.99 23.73 -2.59
CA GLY A 223 -37.27 24.64 -3.71
C GLY A 223 -36.03 25.31 -4.33
N ARG A 224 -34.82 24.87 -3.99
CA ARG A 224 -33.57 25.40 -4.55
C ARG A 224 -33.28 24.75 -5.90
N ARG A 225 -33.56 25.46 -7.00
CA ARG A 225 -33.31 25.00 -8.39
C ARG A 225 -32.19 25.81 -9.06
N GLY A 226 -31.62 25.24 -10.12
CA GLY A 226 -30.52 25.87 -10.88
C GLY A 226 -29.25 26.02 -10.03
N ASP A 227 -28.63 27.21 -10.06
CA ASP A 227 -27.41 27.52 -9.31
C ASP A 227 -27.55 27.38 -7.78
N LYS A 228 -28.79 27.30 -7.26
CA LYS A 228 -29.08 27.10 -5.84
C LYS A 228 -29.08 25.62 -5.43
N GLN A 229 -29.13 24.69 -6.38
CA GLN A 229 -29.12 23.25 -6.12
C GLN A 229 -27.68 22.77 -5.90
N GLY A 230 -27.36 22.26 -4.71
CA GLY A 230 -26.04 21.70 -4.43
C GLY A 230 -25.86 20.29 -5.00
N GLU A 231 -24.60 19.91 -5.21
CA GLU A 231 -24.20 18.55 -5.60
C GLU A 231 -23.87 17.73 -4.35
N LEU A 232 -24.11 16.43 -4.40
CA LEU A 232 -23.67 15.51 -3.37
C LEU A 232 -22.16 15.29 -3.48
N VAL A 233 -21.46 15.51 -2.38
CA VAL A 233 -20.01 15.33 -2.26
C VAL A 233 -19.68 14.39 -1.11
N ILE A 234 -18.63 13.57 -1.29
CA ILE A 234 -18.12 12.69 -0.25
C ILE A 234 -17.16 13.48 0.63
N ARG A 235 -17.50 13.59 1.91
CA ARG A 235 -16.63 14.17 2.94
C ARG A 235 -16.18 13.09 3.92
N THR A 236 -15.01 13.28 4.50
CA THR A 236 -14.50 12.41 5.55
C THR A 236 -14.72 13.10 6.90
N GLY A 237 -15.45 12.45 7.81
CA GLY A 237 -15.67 12.92 9.16
C GLY A 237 -15.16 11.91 10.20
N ARG A 238 -15.41 12.18 11.49
CA ARG A 238 -14.99 11.31 12.61
C ARG A 238 -15.48 9.86 12.47
N PHE A 239 -16.64 9.64 11.84
CA PHE A 239 -17.26 8.33 11.69
C PHE A 239 -17.00 7.68 10.32
N GLY A 240 -16.06 8.22 9.55
CA GLY A 240 -15.72 7.77 8.21
C GLY A 240 -16.29 8.66 7.11
N LYS A 241 -16.30 8.13 5.87
CA LYS A 241 -16.84 8.84 4.71
C LYS A 241 -18.35 8.97 4.84
N PHE A 242 -18.87 10.15 4.52
CA PHE A 242 -20.30 10.44 4.45
C PHE A 242 -20.58 11.33 3.25
N ILE A 243 -21.81 11.30 2.77
CA ILE A 243 -22.26 12.11 1.65
C ILE A 243 -22.91 13.36 2.24
N SER A 244 -22.58 14.54 1.70
CA SER A 244 -23.17 15.81 2.13
C SER A 244 -23.40 16.74 0.94
N CYS A 245 -24.28 17.73 1.12
CA CYS A 245 -24.47 18.76 0.10
C CYS A 245 -23.24 19.68 -0.01
N SER A 246 -22.81 19.98 -1.24
CA SER A 246 -21.69 20.89 -1.52
C SER A 246 -21.91 22.29 -0.94
N LYS A 247 -23.17 22.73 -0.80
CA LYS A 247 -23.58 24.03 -0.25
C LYS A 247 -23.71 24.08 1.28
N PHE A 248 -23.16 23.12 2.02
CA PHE A 248 -23.05 23.25 3.47
C PHE A 248 -22.25 24.53 3.83
N PRO A 249 -22.69 25.40 4.77
CA PRO A 249 -23.72 25.18 5.80
C PRO A 249 -25.16 25.53 5.39
N GLU A 250 -25.40 26.08 4.20
CA GLU A 250 -26.74 26.49 3.75
C GLU A 250 -27.69 25.31 3.60
N CYS A 251 -27.19 24.14 3.19
CA CYS A 251 -27.96 22.89 3.13
C CYS A 251 -27.28 21.84 4.02
N LYS A 252 -28.02 21.33 5.03
CA LYS A 252 -27.51 20.37 6.03
C LYS A 252 -27.76 18.91 5.67
N HIS A 253 -28.07 18.63 4.41
CA HIS A 253 -28.30 17.26 3.95
C HIS A 253 -27.07 16.38 4.17
N THR A 254 -27.28 15.23 4.80
CA THR A 254 -26.25 14.21 5.01
C THR A 254 -26.83 12.82 4.77
N GLU A 255 -26.06 11.99 4.08
CA GLU A 255 -26.39 10.59 3.80
C GLU A 255 -25.21 9.69 4.18
N LYS A 256 -25.51 8.45 4.54
CA LYS A 256 -24.47 7.46 4.83
C LYS A 256 -23.80 7.03 3.53
N TYR A 257 -22.48 7.13 3.45
CA TYR A 257 -21.73 6.58 2.32
C TYR A 257 -21.70 5.05 2.43
N ILE A 258 -22.24 4.37 1.41
CA ILE A 258 -22.21 2.90 1.31
C ILE A 258 -21.21 2.55 0.21
N GLU A 259 -20.04 2.07 0.61
CA GLU A 259 -18.99 1.68 -0.33
C GLU A 259 -19.30 0.30 -0.91
N LYS A 260 -19.79 0.29 -2.15
CA LYS A 260 -20.06 -0.94 -2.93
C LYS A 260 -18.79 -1.36 -3.64
N ILE A 261 -18.44 -2.66 -3.58
CA ILE A 261 -17.25 -3.18 -4.28
C ILE A 261 -17.52 -3.59 -5.73
N GLY A 262 -18.75 -3.42 -6.22
CA GLY A 262 -19.15 -3.80 -7.58
C GLY A 262 -19.41 -5.30 -7.79
N VAL A 263 -19.37 -6.11 -6.72
CA VAL A 263 -19.61 -7.55 -6.76
C VAL A 263 -20.97 -7.86 -6.13
N LYS A 264 -21.76 -8.73 -6.79
CA LYS A 264 -23.02 -9.25 -6.23
C LYS A 264 -22.74 -10.23 -5.10
N CYS A 265 -23.61 -10.26 -4.11
CA CYS A 265 -23.52 -11.18 -2.98
C CYS A 265 -23.50 -12.63 -3.48
N LEU A 266 -22.50 -13.40 -3.06
CA LEU A 266 -22.33 -14.80 -3.49
C LEU A 266 -23.46 -15.71 -3.01
N GLU A 267 -24.10 -15.37 -1.88
CA GLU A 267 -25.18 -16.16 -1.28
C GLU A 267 -26.54 -15.86 -1.92
N CYS A 268 -26.94 -14.58 -1.97
CA CYS A 268 -28.27 -14.23 -2.46
C CYS A 268 -28.33 -13.77 -3.92
N LYS A 269 -27.19 -13.53 -4.58
CA LYS A 269 -27.03 -13.03 -5.98
C LYS A 269 -27.76 -11.73 -6.35
N ILE A 270 -28.62 -11.23 -5.47
CA ILE A 270 -29.46 -10.04 -5.67
C ILE A 270 -28.81 -8.82 -5.02
N GLY A 271 -28.37 -8.97 -3.77
CA GLY A 271 -27.75 -7.89 -3.00
C GLY A 271 -26.36 -7.53 -3.50
N ASP A 272 -25.96 -6.28 -3.29
CA ASP A 272 -24.58 -5.85 -3.56
C ASP A 272 -23.70 -6.14 -2.34
N VAL A 273 -22.44 -6.49 -2.55
CA VAL A 273 -21.47 -6.55 -1.46
C VAL A 273 -21.02 -5.13 -1.10
N ILE A 274 -21.17 -4.80 0.18
CA ILE A 274 -20.84 -3.50 0.74
C ILE A 274 -19.81 -3.64 1.85
N ILE A 275 -19.00 -2.61 2.03
CA ILE A 275 -18.03 -2.56 3.13
C ILE A 275 -18.72 -2.03 4.38
N LYS A 276 -18.63 -2.79 5.46
CA LYS A 276 -19.14 -2.45 6.79
C LYS A 276 -17.99 -2.42 7.79
N THR A 277 -18.18 -1.71 8.89
CA THR A 277 -17.23 -1.62 10.00
C THR A 277 -17.83 -2.25 11.25
N THR A 278 -17.01 -3.02 11.96
CA THR A 278 -17.38 -3.55 13.29
C THR A 278 -17.34 -2.44 14.34
N ARG A 279 -17.92 -2.68 15.54
CA ARG A 279 -17.79 -1.76 16.70
C ARG A 279 -16.33 -1.44 17.06
N ARG A 280 -15.39 -2.34 16.77
CA ARG A 280 -13.95 -2.18 16.98
C ARG A 280 -13.21 -1.58 15.77
N GLY A 281 -13.93 -1.08 14.76
CA GLY A 281 -13.34 -0.39 13.61
C GLY A 281 -12.76 -1.28 12.51
N LYS A 282 -12.78 -2.62 12.64
CA LYS A 282 -12.35 -3.52 11.55
C LYS A 282 -13.37 -3.53 10.41
N ARG A 283 -12.90 -3.33 9.18
CA ARG A 283 -13.71 -3.42 7.94
C ARG A 283 -13.98 -4.89 7.59
N PHE A 284 -15.19 -5.18 7.13
CA PHE A 284 -15.60 -6.47 6.59
C PHE A 284 -16.56 -6.26 5.42
N TYR A 285 -16.68 -7.25 4.56
CA TYR A 285 -17.60 -7.25 3.43
C TYR A 285 -18.90 -7.93 3.86
N GLY A 286 -20.05 -7.32 3.58
CA GLY A 286 -21.34 -7.90 3.90
C GLY A 286 -22.39 -7.58 2.87
N CYS A 287 -23.49 -8.33 2.87
CA CYS A 287 -24.60 -8.09 1.94
C CYS A 287 -25.35 -6.77 2.26
N SER A 288 -25.75 -6.04 1.21
CA SER A 288 -26.58 -4.84 1.30
C SER A 288 -27.99 -5.12 1.82
N ARG A 289 -28.49 -6.36 1.66
CA ARG A 289 -29.83 -6.81 2.10
C ARG A 289 -29.86 -7.35 3.54
N TYR A 290 -28.85 -7.06 4.37
CA TYR A 290 -28.95 -7.41 5.79
C TYR A 290 -30.15 -6.69 6.43
N PRO A 291 -31.02 -7.37 7.21
CA PRO A 291 -30.85 -8.70 7.83
C PRO A 291 -31.34 -9.91 7.02
N GLU A 292 -31.95 -9.71 5.85
CA GLU A 292 -32.50 -10.78 4.99
C GLU A 292 -31.42 -11.72 4.44
N CYS A 293 -30.23 -11.19 4.15
CA CYS A 293 -29.05 -11.98 3.79
C CYS A 293 -27.90 -11.67 4.76
N LYS A 294 -27.40 -12.72 5.43
CA LYS A 294 -26.41 -12.64 6.52
C LYS A 294 -24.97 -12.87 6.05
N TRP A 295 -24.74 -13.08 4.76
CA TRP A 295 -23.40 -13.22 4.18
C TRP A 295 -22.46 -12.10 4.64
N ALA A 296 -21.30 -12.51 5.15
CA ALA A 296 -20.19 -11.65 5.52
C ALA A 296 -18.85 -12.35 5.27
N SER A 297 -17.83 -11.59 4.87
CA SER A 297 -16.47 -12.07 4.66
C SER A 297 -15.44 -11.05 5.12
N TRP A 298 -14.30 -11.53 5.62
CA TRP A 298 -13.13 -10.68 5.92
C TRP A 298 -12.27 -10.39 4.69
N ARG A 299 -12.36 -11.22 3.64
CA ARG A 299 -11.63 -11.04 2.38
C ARG A 299 -12.56 -10.49 1.29
N LYS A 300 -12.00 -9.66 0.41
CA LYS A 300 -12.75 -9.09 -0.71
C LYS A 300 -13.15 -10.22 -1.66
N PRO A 301 -14.45 -10.49 -1.87
CA PRO A 301 -14.87 -11.47 -2.87
C PRO A 301 -14.56 -10.92 -4.26
N GLY A 302 -14.06 -11.79 -5.16
CA GLY A 302 -13.71 -11.41 -6.53
C GLY A 302 -12.34 -10.72 -6.70
N GLY A 303 -11.45 -10.78 -5.70
CA GLY A 303 -10.03 -10.48 -5.91
C GLY A 303 -9.34 -11.64 -6.65
N GLU A 304 -8.30 -11.34 -7.45
CA GLU A 304 -7.52 -12.24 -8.34
C GLU A 304 -6.83 -13.48 -7.69
N LYS A 305 -7.31 -14.02 -6.57
CA LYS A 305 -6.77 -15.24 -5.95
C LYS A 305 -7.84 -16.27 -5.57
N GLU A 306 -8.91 -16.37 -6.35
CA GLU A 306 -9.90 -17.46 -6.26
C GLU A 306 -10.13 -18.13 -7.62
N GLN A 307 -9.05 -18.42 -8.35
CA GLN A 307 -9.07 -19.44 -9.40
C GLN A 307 -7.95 -20.44 -9.11
N LYS A 308 -8.26 -21.45 -8.29
CA LYS A 308 -7.67 -22.80 -8.26
C LYS A 308 -8.20 -23.53 -7.03
N LYS A 309 -9.45 -23.95 -7.13
CA LYS A 309 -9.98 -25.17 -6.50
C LYS A 309 -11.06 -25.67 -7.44
N ASP A 310 -10.63 -26.41 -8.42
CA ASP A 310 -11.32 -27.56 -9.01
C ASP A 310 -10.23 -28.51 -9.50
#